data_AF-A0A916QPI5-F1
#
_entry.id   AF-A0A916QPI5-F1
#
_cell.length_a   1.000
_cell.length_b   1.000
_cell.length_c   1.000
_cell.angle_alpha   90.00
_cell.angle_beta   90.00
_cell.angle_gamma   90.00
#
_symmetry.space_group_name_H-M   'P 1'
#
loop_
_entity.id
_entity.type
_entity.pdbx_description
1 polymer ?
#
loop_
_entity_poly.entity_id
_entity_poly.type
_entity_poly.pdbx_seq_one_letter_code
_entity_poly.pdbx_strand_id
1 'polypeptide(L)'
;MYGCQQNLIKPNQDLKSILEFICSGSHKLTNCGIYYARQLFFKSQKIIGKYDLEKEYKSNKHVSALYSQAAQQILRSVAESFKSFKELNKNTKKVICIFNQEFLNIEKKMV
;
A
#
# COMPACT_ATOMS: atom_id res chain seq x y z
N MET A 1 -1.66 2.02 -20.48
CA MET A 1 -2.71 3.00 -20.81
C MET A 1 -3.93 2.65 -19.96
N TYR A 2 -4.12 3.30 -18.81
CA TYR A 2 -5.35 3.12 -18.03
C TYR A 2 -6.47 3.82 -18.78
N GLY A 3 -7.36 3.05 -19.39
CA GLY A 3 -8.56 3.59 -20.01
C GLY A 3 -9.28 4.45 -18.99
N CYS A 4 -9.44 5.75 -19.31
CA CYS A 4 -10.20 6.68 -18.49
C CYS A 4 -11.57 6.05 -18.20
N GLN A 5 -12.05 6.17 -16.96
CA GLN A 5 -13.32 5.60 -16.54
C GLN A 5 -14.45 6.12 -17.43
N GLN A 6 -14.89 5.29 -18.39
CA GLN A 6 -15.93 5.65 -19.36
C GLN A 6 -17.34 5.68 -18.73
N ASN A 7 -17.49 5.16 -17.51
CA ASN A 7 -18.77 5.08 -16.82
C ASN A 7 -18.86 6.17 -15.73
N LEU A 8 -19.31 7.37 -16.14
CA LEU A 8 -19.67 8.44 -15.22
C LEU A 8 -20.96 8.05 -14.51
N ILE A 9 -20.86 7.65 -13.24
CA ILE A 9 -22.02 7.37 -12.40
C ILE A 9 -22.77 8.69 -12.22
N LYS A 10 -24.08 8.71 -12.52
CA LYS A 10 -25.00 9.82 -12.20
C LYS A 10 -25.83 9.43 -10.98
N PRO A 11 -25.26 9.46 -9.75
CA PRO A 11 -25.99 9.03 -8.58
C PRO A 11 -27.08 10.06 -8.22
N ASN A 12 -28.21 9.58 -7.71
CA ASN A 12 -29.14 10.42 -6.97
C ASN A 12 -28.51 10.84 -5.62
N GLN A 13 -29.16 11.76 -4.91
CA GLN A 13 -28.61 12.32 -3.67
C GLN A 13 -28.36 11.24 -2.60
N ASP A 14 -29.25 10.25 -2.51
CA ASP A 14 -29.14 9.16 -1.54
C ASP A 14 -27.95 8.25 -1.85
N LEU A 15 -27.82 7.80 -3.11
CA LEU A 15 -26.70 6.96 -3.55
C LEU A 15 -25.37 7.70 -3.40
N LYS A 16 -25.34 9.00 -3.71
CA LYS A 16 -24.15 9.83 -3.53
C LYS A 16 -23.71 9.85 -2.06
N SER A 17 -24.66 10.03 -1.14
CA SER A 17 -24.39 10.08 0.30
C SER A 17 -23.85 8.74 0.81
N ILE A 18 -24.38 7.61 0.33
CA ILE A 18 -23.90 6.27 0.66
C ILE A 18 -22.47 6.06 0.13
N LEU A 19 -22.21 6.44 -1.12
CA LEU A 19 -20.88 6.31 -1.72
C LEU A 19 -19.84 7.16 -0.99
N GLU A 20 -20.18 8.40 -0.63
CA GLU A 20 -19.30 9.27 0.14
C GLU A 20 -18.99 8.69 1.52
N PHE A 21 -19.97 8.10 2.20
CA PHE A 21 -19.76 7.41 3.47
C PHE A 21 -18.80 6.23 3.33
N ILE A 22 -19.03 5.35 2.36
CA ILE A 22 -18.20 4.15 2.13
C ILE A 22 -16.78 4.54 1.74
N CYS A 23 -16.61 5.49 0.81
CA CYS A 23 -15.30 5.97 0.36
C CYS A 23 -14.54 6.69 1.48
N SER A 24 -15.23 7.47 2.30
CA SER A 24 -14.62 8.12 3.45
C SER A 24 -14.20 7.09 4.51
N GLY A 25 -15.02 6.08 4.76
CA GLY A 25 -14.73 4.98 5.67
C GLY A 25 -13.54 4.14 5.21
N SER A 26 -13.48 3.78 3.92
CA SER A 26 -12.38 3.03 3.34
C SER A 26 -11.07 3.81 3.38
N HIS A 27 -11.10 5.11 3.08
CA HIS A 27 -9.92 5.96 3.15
C HIS A 27 -9.37 6.07 4.59
N LYS A 28 -10.24 6.23 5.58
CA LYS A 28 -9.86 6.23 7.01
C LYS A 28 -9.21 4.91 7.41
N LEU A 29 -9.79 3.77 7.02
CA LEU A 29 -9.24 2.45 7.32
C LEU A 29 -7.86 2.25 6.66
N THR A 30 -7.70 2.68 5.41
CA THR A 30 -6.40 2.67 4.73
C THR A 30 -5.35 3.49 5.49
N ASN A 31 -5.71 4.70 5.96
CA ASN A 31 -4.81 5.54 6.73
C ASN A 31 -4.41 4.90 8.07
N CYS A 32 -5.34 4.24 8.77
CA CYS A 32 -5.03 3.46 9.97
C CYS A 32 -4.00 2.35 9.67
N GLY A 33 -4.23 1.57 8.60
CA GLY A 33 -3.32 0.51 8.17
C GLY A 33 -1.91 1.05 7.86
N ILE A 34 -1.81 2.13 7.08
CA ILE A 34 -0.55 2.77 6.71
C ILE A 34 0.19 3.30 7.94
N TYR A 35 -0.51 3.97 8.84
CA TYR A 35 0.10 4.55 10.04
C TYR A 35 0.75 3.46 10.91
N TYR A 36 0.01 2.39 11.19
CA TYR A 36 0.52 1.27 11.97
C TYR A 36 1.71 0.58 11.28
N ALA A 37 1.60 0.32 9.97
CA ALA A 37 2.67 -0.29 9.20
C ALA A 37 3.96 0.54 9.21
N ARG A 38 3.85 1.88 9.06
CA ARG A 38 4.99 2.80 9.19
C ARG A 38 5.57 2.80 10.59
N GLN A 39 4.74 2.84 11.61
CA GLN A 39 5.19 2.83 13.00
C GLN A 39 6.01 1.56 13.29
N LEU A 40 5.54 0.39 12.85
CA LEU A 40 6.28 -0.86 12.98
C LEU A 40 7.60 -0.83 12.20
N PHE A 41 7.56 -0.36 10.96
CA PHE A 41 8.75 -0.27 10.11
C PHE A 41 9.83 0.63 10.74
N PHE A 42 9.48 1.84 11.17
CA PHE A 42 10.47 2.76 11.74
C PHE A 42 10.99 2.30 13.11
N LYS A 43 10.12 1.74 13.97
CA LYS A 43 10.53 1.33 15.32
C LYS A 43 11.28 0.00 15.37
N SER A 44 10.97 -0.93 14.47
CA SER A 44 11.49 -2.31 14.55
C SER A 44 12.13 -2.82 13.26
N GLN A 45 12.11 -2.03 12.18
CA GLN A 45 12.54 -2.45 10.84
C GLN A 45 11.80 -3.69 10.31
N LYS A 46 10.65 -4.04 10.92
CA LYS A 46 9.78 -5.12 10.48
C LYS A 46 8.76 -4.60 9.48
N ILE A 47 8.51 -5.41 8.47
CA ILE A 47 7.48 -5.17 7.46
C ILE A 47 6.29 -6.05 7.80
N ILE A 48 5.10 -5.47 7.73
CA ILE A 48 3.85 -6.15 8.01
C ILE A 48 3.63 -7.33 7.07
N GLY A 49 3.16 -8.44 7.62
CA GLY A 49 2.66 -9.59 6.90
C GLY A 49 1.26 -9.36 6.34
N LYS A 50 0.85 -10.26 5.45
CA LYS A 50 -0.43 -10.16 4.71
C LYS A 50 -1.67 -10.06 5.61
N TYR A 51 -1.66 -10.77 6.74
CA TYR A 51 -2.81 -10.89 7.65
C TYR A 51 -2.64 -10.12 8.96
N ASP A 52 -1.51 -9.43 9.15
CA ASP A 52 -1.19 -8.81 10.44
C ASP A 52 -2.13 -7.64 10.73
N LEU A 53 -2.40 -6.82 9.71
CA LEU A 53 -3.34 -5.71 9.82
C LEU A 53 -4.78 -6.17 10.08
N GLU A 54 -5.21 -7.29 9.50
CA GLU A 54 -6.55 -7.85 9.74
C GLU A 54 -6.73 -8.31 11.18
N LYS A 55 -5.67 -8.89 11.78
CA LYS A 55 -5.69 -9.32 13.18
C LYS A 55 -5.71 -8.12 14.13
N GLU A 56 -4.88 -7.11 13.86
CA GLU A 56 -4.78 -5.90 14.67
C GLU A 56 -6.10 -5.11 14.68
N TYR A 57 -6.72 -4.94 13.51
CA TYR A 57 -7.88 -4.06 13.35
C TYR A 57 -9.24 -4.78 13.41
N LYS A 58 -9.30 -6.05 13.82
CA LYS A 58 -10.53 -6.85 13.86
C LYS A 58 -11.67 -6.18 14.66
N SER A 59 -11.33 -5.48 15.74
CA SER A 59 -12.28 -4.77 16.62
C SER A 59 -12.46 -3.29 16.31
N ASN A 60 -11.81 -2.78 15.24
CA ASN A 60 -11.87 -1.35 14.91
C ASN A 60 -13.24 -1.00 14.32
N LYS A 61 -13.81 0.12 14.81
CA LYS A 61 -15.10 0.67 14.35
C LYS A 61 -15.14 0.89 12.83
N HIS A 62 -14.01 1.25 12.21
CA HIS A 62 -13.92 1.45 10.75
C HIS A 62 -14.03 0.14 9.97
N VAL A 63 -13.58 -0.98 10.55
CA VAL A 63 -13.76 -2.31 9.95
C VAL A 63 -15.21 -2.74 10.06
N SER A 64 -15.85 -2.53 11.21
CA SER A 64 -17.27 -2.85 11.41
C SER A 64 -18.23 -2.00 10.58
N ALA A 65 -17.82 -0.78 10.21
CA ALA A 65 -18.62 0.12 9.36
C ALA A 65 -18.63 -0.29 7.87
N LEU A 66 -17.74 -1.19 7.46
CA LEU A 66 -17.62 -1.67 6.09
C LEU A 66 -18.02 -3.16 6.01
N TYR A 67 -18.37 -3.61 4.81
CA TYR A 67 -18.53 -5.05 4.58
C TYR A 67 -17.21 -5.77 4.84
N SER A 68 -17.28 -6.91 5.54
CA SER A 68 -16.11 -7.62 6.08
C SER A 68 -15.05 -7.92 5.01
N GLN A 69 -15.45 -8.41 3.84
CA GLN A 69 -14.54 -8.71 2.73
C GLN A 69 -13.87 -7.44 2.19
N ALA A 70 -14.62 -6.33 2.08
CA ALA A 70 -14.08 -5.06 1.59
C ALA A 70 -13.03 -4.50 2.56
N ALA A 71 -13.32 -4.53 3.87
CA ALA A 71 -12.38 -4.09 4.89
C ALA A 71 -11.08 -4.94 4.89
N GLN A 72 -11.22 -6.27 4.78
CA GLN A 72 -10.06 -7.17 4.66
C GLN A 72 -9.23 -6.86 3.42
N GLN A 73 -9.86 -6.64 2.28
CA GLN A 73 -9.16 -6.35 1.03
C GLN A 73 -8.41 -5.01 1.09
N ILE A 74 -8.98 -3.99 1.75
CA ILE A 74 -8.31 -2.70 1.98
C ILE A 74 -7.02 -2.91 2.78
N LEU A 75 -7.09 -3.64 3.91
CA LEU A 75 -5.93 -3.90 4.76
C LEU A 75 -4.87 -4.76 4.05
N ARG A 76 -5.28 -5.75 3.26
CA ARG A 76 -4.37 -6.55 2.42
C ARG A 76 -3.67 -5.71 1.37
N SER A 77 -4.39 -4.82 0.70
CA SER A 77 -3.81 -3.90 -0.30
C SER A 77 -2.73 -3.01 0.30
N VAL A 78 -2.92 -2.54 1.53
CA VAL A 78 -1.87 -1.84 2.28
C VAL A 78 -0.67 -2.77 2.49
N ALA A 79 -0.86 -3.98 3.02
CA ALA A 79 0.24 -4.93 3.24
C ALA A 79 1.02 -5.27 1.95
N GLU A 80 0.32 -5.46 0.84
CA GLU A 80 0.90 -5.70 -0.48
C GLU A 80 1.73 -4.51 -0.96
N SER A 81 1.26 -3.28 -0.72
CA SER A 81 2.00 -2.06 -1.05
C SER A 81 3.33 -1.97 -0.30
N PHE A 82 3.36 -2.32 0.99
CA PHE A 82 4.60 -2.37 1.77
C PHE A 82 5.54 -3.49 1.31
N LYS A 83 5.00 -4.65 0.95
CA LYS A 83 5.80 -5.74 0.35
C LYS A 83 6.43 -5.31 -0.96
N SER A 84 5.67 -4.66 -1.84
CA SER A 84 6.15 -4.13 -3.12
C SER A 84 7.26 -3.10 -2.92
N PHE A 85 7.09 -2.18 -1.97
CA PHE A 85 8.13 -1.21 -1.60
C PHE A 85 9.45 -1.87 -1.19
N LYS A 86 9.38 -2.95 -0.37
CA LYS A 86 10.57 -3.70 0.05
C LYS A 86 11.33 -4.29 -1.13
N GLU A 87 10.58 -4.90 -2.04
CA GLU A 87 11.14 -5.57 -3.21
C GLU A 87 11.75 -4.56 -4.19
N LEU A 88 11.07 -3.45 -4.42
CA LEU A 88 11.58 -2.34 -5.22
C LEU A 88 12.90 -1.82 -4.63
N ASN A 89 12.95 -1.54 -3.33
CA ASN A 89 14.16 -1.03 -2.66
C ASN A 89 15.33 -2.02 -2.76
N LYS A 90 15.07 -3.33 -2.65
CA LYS A 90 16.09 -4.37 -2.85
C LYS A 90 16.62 -4.37 -4.28
N ASN A 91 15.73 -4.27 -5.26
CA ASN A 91 16.10 -4.26 -6.68
C ASN A 91 16.88 -3.00 -7.05
N THR A 92 16.46 -1.83 -6.56
CA THR A 92 17.18 -0.56 -6.77
C THR A 92 18.61 -0.64 -6.24
N LYS A 93 18.81 -1.17 -5.02
CA LYS A 93 20.16 -1.35 -4.45
C LYS A 93 21.01 -2.27 -5.31
N LYS A 94 20.45 -3.39 -5.78
CA LYS A 94 21.15 -4.33 -6.67
C LYS A 94 21.59 -3.65 -7.97
N VAL A 95 20.70 -2.88 -8.59
CA VAL A 95 20.99 -2.13 -9.82
C VAL A 95 22.14 -1.14 -9.60
N ILE A 96 22.09 -0.35 -8.53
CA ILE A 96 23.16 0.61 -8.20
C ILE A 96 24.51 -0.09 -8.02
N CYS A 97 24.54 -1.25 -7.33
CA CYS A 97 25.78 -2.01 -7.17
C CYS A 97 26.35 -2.48 -8.52
N ILE A 98 25.50 -2.93 -9.44
CA ILE A 98 25.94 -3.37 -10.77
C ILE A 98 26.52 -2.19 -11.55
N PHE A 99 25.83 -1.04 -11.58
CA PHE A 99 26.32 0.17 -12.24
C PHE A 99 27.68 0.64 -11.68
N ASN A 100 27.83 0.65 -10.36
CA ASN A 100 29.10 1.03 -9.73
C ASN A 100 30.24 0.08 -10.11
N GLN A 101 29.96 -1.22 -10.20
CA GLN A 101 30.95 -2.22 -10.60
C GLN A 101 31.36 -2.06 -12.06
N GLU A 102 30.41 -1.79 -12.96
CA GLU A 102 30.69 -1.52 -14.37
C GLU A 102 31.52 -0.25 -14.55
N PHE A 103 31.21 0.81 -13.81
CA PHE A 103 31.97 2.06 -13.82
C PHE A 103 33.43 1.86 -13.36
N LEU A 104 33.64 1.16 -12.23
CA LEU A 104 34.98 0.80 -11.74
C LEU A 104 35.77 -0.05 -12.74
N ASN A 105 35.11 -0.96 -13.46
CA ASN A 105 35.75 -1.79 -14.48
C ASN A 105 36.15 -0.98 -15.72
N ILE A 106 35.42 0.09 -16.04
CA ILE A 106 35.77 1.02 -17.12
C ILE A 106 36.99 1.86 -16.72
N GLU A 107 37.01 2.43 -15.51
CA GLU A 107 38.16 3.20 -15.01
C GLU A 107 39.47 2.37 -15.02
N LYS A 108 39.42 1.12 -14.56
CA LYS A 108 40.58 0.21 -14.57
C LYS A 108 41.08 -0.17 -15.96
N LYS A 109 40.27 -0.01 -17.00
CA LYS A 109 40.68 -0.26 -18.40
C LYS A 109 41.30 0.96 -19.07
N MET A 110 41.16 2.15 -18.47
CA MET A 110 41.70 3.40 -18.99
C MET A 110 43.07 3.76 -18.40
N VAL A 111 43.56 2.99 -17.43
CA VAL A 111 44.91 3.07 -16.84
C VAL A 111 45.71 1.86 -17.29
#